data_AF-A0A183JGK0-F1
#
_entry.id   AF-A0A183JGK0-F1
#
_cell.length_a   1.000
_cell.length_b   1.000
_cell.length_c   1.000
_cell.angle_alpha   90.00
_cell.angle_beta   90.00
_cell.angle_gamma   90.00
#
_symmetry.space_group_name_H-M   'P 1'
#
loop_
_entity.id
_entity.type
_entity.pdbx_description
1 polymer ?
#
loop_
_entity_poly.entity_id
_entity_poly.type
_entity_poly.pdbx_seq_one_letter_code
_entity_poly.pdbx_strand_id
1 'polypeptide(L)'
;LPIHIFCLFYSQGGDRAHLNALLQHEKSLNPDRIPYFLSSTKERPGYFILAYLPNKNPHFELFSIRPEGFKFRQLIFPTLDRMITWFKEHYNDAVNYYRG
;
A
#
# COMPACT_ATOMS: atom_id res chain seq x y z
N LEU A 1 -17.25 7.29 -3.21
CA LEU A 1 -15.86 7.82 -3.23
C LEU A 1 -15.13 7.12 -4.36
N PRO A 2 -14.69 7.80 -5.43
CA PRO A 2 -14.12 7.13 -6.59
C PRO A 2 -12.75 6.57 -6.21
N ILE A 3 -12.67 5.25 -6.19
CA ILE A 3 -11.47 4.48 -5.86
C ILE A 3 -10.68 4.34 -7.16
N HIS A 4 -9.71 5.21 -7.42
CA HIS A 4 -8.72 4.95 -8.45
C HIS A 4 -7.67 3.99 -7.89
N ILE A 5 -7.95 2.69 -7.96
CA ILE A 5 -6.90 1.66 -7.95
C ILE A 5 -6.10 1.87 -9.24
N PHE A 6 -5.04 2.68 -9.19
CA PHE A 6 -4.15 2.82 -10.34
C PHE A 6 -3.14 1.67 -10.36
N CYS A 7 -3.61 0.59 -10.97
CA CYS A 7 -2.95 -0.44 -11.76
C CYS A 7 -1.45 -0.78 -11.53
N LEU A 8 -1.26 -2.08 -11.25
CA LEU A 8 -0.03 -2.87 -11.03
C LEU A 8 1.06 -2.82 -12.13
N PHE A 9 0.87 -2.09 -13.22
CA PHE A 9 1.79 -2.11 -14.38
C PHE A 9 2.75 -0.91 -14.45
N TYR A 10 2.53 0.16 -13.67
CA TYR A 10 3.35 1.37 -13.73
C TYR A 10 4.50 1.41 -12.70
N SER A 11 4.60 0.44 -11.80
CA SER A 11 5.46 0.58 -10.61
C SER A 11 6.94 0.29 -10.81
N GLN A 12 7.42 0.11 -12.04
CA GLN A 12 8.80 -0.27 -12.36
C GLN A 12 9.32 -1.50 -11.58
N GLY A 13 8.42 -2.35 -11.09
CA GLY A 13 8.77 -3.50 -10.25
C GLY A 13 8.97 -3.18 -8.77
N GLY A 14 8.30 -2.13 -8.26
CA GLY A 14 8.30 -1.78 -6.85
C GLY A 14 9.34 -0.73 -6.46
N ASP A 15 9.84 0.04 -7.43
CA ASP A 15 10.80 1.11 -7.15
C ASP A 15 10.18 2.13 -6.19
N ARG A 16 10.75 2.19 -4.98
CA ARG A 16 10.27 3.07 -3.90
C ARG A 16 10.42 4.54 -4.26
N ALA A 17 11.42 4.92 -5.04
CA ALA A 17 11.60 6.31 -5.46
C ALA A 17 10.48 6.72 -6.42
N HIS A 18 10.16 5.87 -7.39
CA HIS A 18 9.05 6.09 -8.31
C HIS A 18 7.70 6.14 -7.58
N LEU A 19 7.43 5.18 -6.71
CA LEU A 19 6.20 5.15 -5.90
C LEU A 19 6.09 6.37 -4.98
N ASN A 20 7.20 6.84 -4.38
CA ASN A 20 7.20 8.07 -3.60
C ASN A 20 6.81 9.28 -4.46
N ALA A 21 7.39 9.41 -5.66
CA ALA A 21 7.05 10.52 -6.56
C ALA A 21 5.56 10.53 -6.92
N LEU A 22 4.97 9.37 -7.20
CA LEU A 22 3.53 9.23 -7.45
C LEU A 22 2.69 9.63 -6.24
N LEU A 23 3.05 9.16 -5.03
CA LEU A 23 2.34 9.51 -3.80
C LEU A 23 2.38 11.02 -3.54
N GLN A 24 3.54 11.66 -3.70
CA GLN A 24 3.69 13.10 -3.50
C GLN A 24 2.88 13.90 -4.54
N HIS A 25 2.85 13.44 -5.79
CA HIS A 25 2.04 14.05 -6.84
C HIS A 25 0.54 13.98 -6.50
N GLU A 26 0.02 12.79 -6.16
CA GLU A 26 -1.41 12.66 -5.78
C GLU A 26 -1.77 13.45 -4.51
N LYS A 27 -0.86 13.51 -3.54
CA LYS A 27 -1.05 14.29 -2.31
C LYS A 27 -1.09 15.79 -2.59
N SER A 28 -0.32 16.29 -3.56
CA SER A 28 -0.37 17.72 -3.93
C SER A 28 -1.66 18.08 -4.65
N LEU A 29 -2.22 17.17 -5.45
CA LEU A 29 -3.52 17.35 -6.10
C LEU A 29 -4.68 17.29 -5.10
N ASN A 30 -4.59 16.43 -4.07
CA ASN A 30 -5.63 16.25 -3.07
C ASN A 30 -5.05 16.15 -1.63
N PRO A 31 -4.70 17.29 -1.00
CA PRO A 31 -4.01 17.30 0.30
C PRO A 31 -4.77 16.61 1.45
N ASP A 32 -6.10 16.61 1.41
CA ASP A 32 -6.95 15.99 2.45
C ASP A 32 -7.07 14.47 2.29
N ARG A 33 -6.67 13.91 1.15
CA ARG A 33 -6.73 12.48 0.89
C ARG A 33 -5.42 11.79 1.24
N ILE A 34 -5.52 10.49 1.51
CA ILE A 34 -4.38 9.60 1.70
C ILE A 34 -4.22 8.80 0.42
N PRO A 35 -3.30 9.19 -0.49
CA PRO A 35 -3.04 8.39 -1.67
C PRO A 35 -2.38 7.07 -1.28
N TYR A 36 -2.73 6.02 -2.01
CA TYR A 36 -2.11 4.70 -1.87
C TYR A 36 -2.06 3.96 -3.21
N PHE A 37 -1.05 3.13 -3.38
CA PHE A 37 -0.83 2.31 -4.57
C PHE A 37 -0.48 0.88 -4.20
N LEU A 38 -0.92 -0.07 -5.03
CA LEU A 38 -0.51 -1.47 -4.98
C LEU A 38 0.48 -1.74 -6.10
N SER A 39 1.60 -2.37 -5.77
CA SER A 39 2.70 -2.60 -6.70
C SER A 39 3.25 -4.02 -6.55
N SER A 40 3.65 -4.66 -7.65
CA SER A 40 4.53 -5.83 -7.56
C SER A 40 5.92 -5.42 -7.10
N THR A 41 6.69 -6.34 -6.49
CA THR A 41 8.13 -6.15 -6.25
C THR A 41 8.93 -7.25 -6.93
N LYS A 42 9.98 -6.87 -7.67
CA LYS A 42 10.92 -7.82 -8.29
C LYS A 42 11.83 -8.49 -7.27
N GLU A 43 12.07 -7.83 -6.13
CA GLU A 43 13.01 -8.26 -5.10
C GLU A 43 12.52 -9.49 -4.35
N ARG A 44 11.20 -9.68 -4.28
CA ARG A 44 10.59 -10.75 -3.48
C ARG A 44 9.35 -11.35 -4.18
N PRO A 45 9.52 -12.41 -4.99
CA PRO A 45 8.42 -13.09 -5.66
C PRO A 45 7.31 -13.52 -4.68
N GLY A 46 6.05 -13.36 -5.09
CA GLY A 46 4.88 -13.64 -4.25
C GLY A 46 4.53 -12.54 -3.22
N TYR A 47 5.34 -11.49 -3.14
CA TYR A 47 5.07 -10.30 -2.34
C TYR A 47 4.79 -9.09 -3.24
N PHE A 48 4.02 -8.18 -2.67
CA PHE A 48 3.56 -6.94 -3.27
C PHE A 48 3.73 -5.81 -2.25
N ILE A 49 3.83 -4.59 -2.73
CA ILE A 49 3.97 -3.37 -1.93
C ILE A 49 2.62 -2.65 -1.90
N LEU A 50 2.17 -2.29 -0.71
CA LEU A 50 1.17 -1.26 -0.45
C LEU A 50 1.91 0.01 -0.04
N ALA A 51 1.99 0.97 -0.95
CA ALA A 51 2.61 2.26 -0.73
C ALA A 51 1.54 3.29 -0.37
N TYR A 52 1.73 4.11 0.66
CA TYR A 52 0.75 5.14 1.06
C TYR A 52 1.39 6.35 1.76
N LEU A 53 0.71 7.50 1.71
CA LEU A 53 1.21 8.77 2.25
C LEU A 53 0.13 9.49 3.07
N PRO A 54 0.04 9.25 4.38
CA PRO A 54 -0.96 9.92 5.22
C PRO A 54 -0.59 11.38 5.44
N ASN A 55 0.69 11.63 5.73
CA ASN A 55 1.26 12.92 6.09
C ASN A 55 2.36 13.30 5.08
N LYS A 56 3.58 13.60 5.56
CA LYS A 56 4.74 13.95 4.73
C LYS A 56 5.63 12.75 4.37
N ASN A 57 5.64 11.73 5.22
CA ASN A 57 6.51 10.56 5.07
C ASN A 57 5.76 9.42 4.36
N PRO A 58 6.29 8.90 3.25
CA PRO A 58 5.70 7.75 2.57
C PRO A 58 5.96 6.46 3.37
N HIS A 59 5.01 5.54 3.31
CA HIS A 59 5.09 4.21 3.89
C HIS A 59 5.03 3.17 2.79
N PHE A 60 5.80 2.09 2.95
CA PHE A 60 5.87 0.98 2.00
C PHE A 60 5.78 -0.33 2.77
N GLU A 61 4.60 -0.94 2.80
CA GLU A 61 4.38 -2.20 3.50
C GLU A 61 4.23 -3.35 2.52
N LEU A 62 4.69 -4.54 2.91
CA LEU A 62 4.53 -5.74 2.09
C LEU A 62 3.24 -6.48 2.43
N PHE A 63 2.55 -6.97 1.42
CA PHE A 63 1.54 -8.02 1.53
C PHE A 63 1.91 -9.17 0.59
N SER A 64 1.35 -10.36 0.84
CA SER A 64 1.60 -11.56 0.04
C SER A 64 0.30 -12.30 -0.23
N ILE A 65 0.28 -13.07 -1.32
CA ILE A 65 -0.84 -13.96 -1.64
C ILE A 65 -0.52 -15.35 -1.09
N ARG A 66 -1.47 -15.93 -0.38
CA ARG A 66 -1.44 -17.28 0.18
C ARG A 66 -2.66 -18.07 -0.29
N PRO A 67 -2.64 -19.41 -0.22
CA PRO A 67 -3.82 -20.22 -0.53
C PRO A 67 -5.07 -19.79 0.25
N GLU A 68 -4.90 -19.32 1.49
CA GLU A 68 -5.99 -18.88 2.37
C GLU A 68 -6.44 -17.43 2.11
N GLY A 69 -5.70 -16.67 1.30
CA GLY A 69 -6.03 -15.28 0.95
C GLY A 69 -4.82 -14.33 0.96
N PHE A 70 -5.09 -13.04 1.18
CA PHE A 70 -4.10 -11.98 1.21
C PHE A 70 -3.54 -11.81 2.63
N LYS A 71 -2.27 -12.15 2.84
CA LYS A 71 -1.59 -11.89 4.11
C LYS A 71 -1.03 -10.47 4.10
N PHE A 72 -1.52 -9.63 5.01
CA PHE A 72 -1.02 -8.29 5.25
C PHE A 72 -0.78 -8.10 6.76
N ARG A 73 0.42 -7.68 7.13
CA ARG A 73 0.91 -7.73 8.52
C ARG A 73 0.73 -9.15 9.10
N GLN A 74 0.03 -9.28 10.23
CA GLN A 74 -0.26 -10.56 10.90
C GLN A 74 -1.65 -11.11 10.58
N LEU A 75 -2.38 -10.52 9.63
CA LEU A 75 -3.75 -10.90 9.29
C LEU A 75 -3.80 -11.55 7.90
N ILE A 76 -4.75 -12.48 7.72
CA ILE A 76 -5.11 -13.07 6.43
C ILE A 76 -6.52 -12.62 6.08
N PHE A 77 -6.65 -12.00 4.91
CA PHE A 77 -7.92 -11.52 4.38
C PHE A 77 -8.37 -12.42 3.22
N PRO A 78 -9.63 -12.86 3.17
CA PRO A 78 -10.09 -13.76 2.11
C PRO A 78 -10.16 -13.07 0.74
N THR A 79 -10.25 -11.74 0.69
CA THR A 79 -10.27 -10.95 -0.54
C THR A 79 -9.41 -9.70 -0.43
N LEU A 80 -8.97 -9.18 -1.57
CA LEU A 80 -8.21 -7.93 -1.64
C LEU A 80 -9.03 -6.76 -1.08
N ASP A 81 -10.32 -6.68 -1.42
CA ASP A 81 -11.20 -5.60 -0.93
C ASP A 81 -11.27 -5.55 0.58
N ARG A 82 -11.36 -6.71 1.26
CA ARG A 82 -11.38 -6.74 2.74
C ARG A 82 -10.06 -6.28 3.34
N MET A 83 -8.93 -6.66 2.73
CA MET A 83 -7.61 -6.16 3.12
C MET A 83 -7.53 -4.64 2.99
N ILE A 84 -8.01 -4.08 1.87
CA ILE A 84 -7.97 -2.64 1.60
C ILE A 84 -8.91 -1.87 2.53
N THR A 85 -10.12 -2.38 2.80
CA THR A 85 -11.04 -1.78 3.78
C THR A 85 -10.40 -1.74 5.16
N TRP A 86 -9.83 -2.86 5.62
CA TRP A 86 -9.15 -2.91 6.91
C TRP A 86 -7.95 -1.95 6.96
N PHE A 87 -7.15 -1.89 5.89
CA PHE A 87 -6.05 -0.93 5.78
C PHE A 87 -6.51 0.53 5.93
N LYS A 88 -7.62 0.91 5.28
CA LYS A 88 -8.17 2.29 5.36
C LYS A 88 -8.57 2.66 6.78
N GLU A 89 -8.98 1.70 7.59
CA GLU A 89 -9.34 1.90 8.99
C GLU A 89 -8.10 1.90 9.92
N HIS A 90 -7.04 1.14 9.57
CA HIS A 90 -5.90 0.83 10.46
C HIS A 90 -4.53 1.30 9.91
N TYR A 91 -4.51 2.25 8.96
CA TYR A 91 -3.26 2.74 8.36
C TYR A 91 -2.35 3.42 9.40
N ASN A 92 -2.93 4.08 10.41
CA ASN A 92 -2.18 4.75 11.48
C ASN A 92 -1.56 3.76 12.48
N ASP A 93 -2.09 2.54 12.61
CA ASP A 93 -1.62 1.56 13.59
C ASP A 93 -0.24 0.99 13.24
N ALA A 94 0.13 1.02 11.95
CA ALA A 94 1.44 0.59 11.47
C ALA A 94 2.59 1.35 12.14
N VAL A 95 2.35 2.63 12.44
CA VAL A 95 3.37 3.53 12.98
C VAL A 95 3.83 3.11 14.37
N ASN A 96 2.99 2.38 15.11
CA ASN A 96 3.30 1.90 16.46
C ASN A 96 4.01 0.53 16.47
N TYR A 97 3.82 -0.30 15.43
CA TYR A 97 4.41 -1.65 15.38
C TYR A 97 5.95 -1.65 15.22
N TYR A 98 6.52 -0.64 14.55
CA TYR A 98 7.98 -0.52 14.36
C TYR A 98 8.66 0.39 15.40
N ARG A 99 7.92 0.86 16.40
CA ARG A 99 8.41 1.70 17.51
C ARG A 99 8.46 0.98 18.86
N GLY A 100 8.03 -0.27 18.92
CA GLY A 100 8.16 -1.17 20.06
C GLY A 100 9.27 -2.18 19.86
#